data_AF-A0AAW1K9Z0-F1
#
_entry.id   AF-A0AAW1K9Z0-F1
#
_cell.length_a   1.000
_cell.length_b   1.000
_cell.length_c   1.000
_cell.angle_alpha   90.00
_cell.angle_beta   90.00
_cell.angle_gamma   90.00
#
_symmetry.space_group_name_H-M   'P 1'
#
loop_
_entity.id
_entity.type
_entity.pdbx_description
1 polymer ?
#
loop_
_entity_poly.entity_id
_entity_poly.type
_entity_poly.pdbx_seq_one_letter_code
_entity_poly.pdbx_strand_id
1 'polypeptide(L)'
;MARVGVVADLHSVLLFIYVYELNGQRDELKKFKEYIDRVSVPLSQHYYPFYDRLLRLHFKFDDIDSAAKLVDDIYFHWGSHPLKQNTDLTRPCLVPIGSPYLLEALKNQVVFELLRKDSLFHVNGDGDDDELIVLKDGNLILTSKGLAQLIVKFKKSERIGDLSKLLTAIEQKSGNTQDDSICCDVIHACVYSGFLETAHDILDDMEIANVSIPEKTYMLLLNAYCREKMPKEAEALAKQIKRAALVVDPSDETIVSDCLRGVINGSGVNLTAPTSNRQSELTVHLIRETRKDDTALSRVYVLNSSIYFFCKAKMLEDARKIYKKMQAINIQPTVQTFAYLIQAYSSLEDYREITFLWGDIKRYMVRGRSLVHRDLYELLLINFLRGGYFERVLEILGLMKDHGMYADRWLYRDEFLRRHKNLYRKLKATDARTEAQRSRIEHVKAFRMWVRNN
;
A
#
# COMPACT_ATOMS: atom_id res chain seq x y z
N MET A 1 10.54 15.13 -28.03
CA MET A 1 9.64 14.91 -26.87
C MET A 1 9.26 16.25 -26.28
N ALA A 2 7.99 16.63 -26.39
CA ALA A 2 7.49 17.85 -25.77
C ALA A 2 7.51 17.65 -24.24
N ARG A 3 8.41 18.36 -23.55
CA ARG A 3 8.37 18.52 -22.09
C ARG A 3 7.59 19.79 -21.83
N VAL A 4 6.31 19.66 -21.50
CA VAL A 4 5.55 20.80 -21.04
C VAL A 4 5.83 20.93 -19.55
N GLY A 5 6.44 22.04 -19.16
CA GLY A 5 6.52 22.43 -17.74
C GLY A 5 5.12 22.83 -17.29
N VAL A 6 4.56 22.09 -16.35
CA VAL A 6 3.25 22.38 -15.78
C VAL A 6 3.44 22.54 -14.28
N VAL A 7 3.01 23.69 -13.74
CA VAL A 7 2.87 23.84 -12.29
C VAL A 7 1.58 23.13 -11.91
N ALA A 8 1.68 22.05 -11.14
CA ALA A 8 0.50 21.31 -10.72
C ALA A 8 -0.12 21.98 -9.50
N ASP A 9 -1.40 22.35 -9.63
CA ASP A 9 -2.22 22.68 -8.46
C ASP A 9 -2.41 21.45 -7.56
N LEU A 10 -2.85 21.70 -6.33
CA LEU A 10 -3.16 20.64 -5.36
C LEU A 10 -4.06 19.53 -5.96
N HIS A 11 -5.03 19.89 -6.80
CA HIS A 11 -5.94 18.94 -7.43
C HIS A 11 -5.23 17.98 -8.38
N SER A 12 -4.37 18.51 -9.24
CA SER A 12 -3.57 17.69 -10.16
C SER A 12 -2.69 16.70 -9.39
N VAL A 13 -2.10 17.15 -8.28
CA VAL A 13 -1.30 16.29 -7.40
C VAL A 13 -2.15 15.17 -6.80
N LEU A 14 -3.33 15.50 -6.25
CA LEU A 14 -4.25 14.52 -5.67
C LEU A 14 -4.77 13.52 -6.71
N LEU A 15 -5.03 13.95 -7.96
CA LEU A 15 -5.41 13.06 -9.05
C LEU A 15 -4.29 12.09 -9.42
N PHE A 16 -3.04 12.56 -9.50
CA PHE A 16 -1.89 11.65 -9.72
C PHE A 16 -1.79 10.61 -8.61
N ILE A 17 -1.98 11.04 -7.36
CA ILE A 17 -1.95 10.15 -6.20
C ILE A 17 -3.05 9.10 -6.29
N TYR A 18 -4.28 9.51 -6.61
CA TYR A 18 -5.42 8.62 -6.78
C TYR A 18 -5.17 7.56 -7.86
N VAL A 19 -4.67 7.99 -9.02
CA VAL A 19 -4.34 7.09 -10.13
C VAL A 19 -3.24 6.10 -9.72
N TYR A 20 -2.21 6.55 -9.01
CA TYR A 20 -1.15 5.66 -8.54
C TYR A 20 -1.61 4.69 -7.46
N GLU A 21 -2.49 5.10 -6.56
CA GLU A 21 -3.07 4.23 -5.55
C GLU A 21 -3.93 3.14 -6.18
N LEU A 22 -4.84 3.50 -7.09
CA LEU A 22 -5.67 2.54 -7.84
C LEU A 22 -4.81 1.51 -8.59
N ASN A 23 -3.69 1.95 -9.15
CA ASN A 23 -2.75 1.10 -9.86
C ASN A 23 -1.73 0.38 -8.95
N GLY A 24 -1.78 0.61 -7.63
CA GLY A 24 -0.84 0.05 -6.66
C GLY A 24 0.62 0.45 -6.90
N GLN A 25 0.87 1.61 -7.53
CA GLN A 25 2.19 2.12 -7.87
C GLN A 25 2.85 2.85 -6.69
N ARG A 26 3.06 2.12 -5.58
CA ARG A 26 3.66 2.65 -4.34
C ARG A 26 5.01 3.32 -4.57
N ASP A 27 5.87 2.72 -5.38
CA ASP A 27 7.23 3.24 -5.59
C ASP A 27 7.22 4.58 -6.34
N GLU A 28 6.24 4.83 -7.20
CA GLU A 28 6.06 6.14 -7.83
C GLU A 28 5.57 7.16 -6.79
N LEU A 29 4.61 6.80 -5.95
CA LEU A 29 4.16 7.65 -4.83
C LEU A 29 5.28 7.98 -3.83
N LYS A 30 6.18 7.03 -3.53
CA LYS A 30 7.38 7.30 -2.71
C LYS A 30 8.27 8.37 -3.33
N LYS A 31 8.45 8.37 -4.66
CA LYS A 31 9.21 9.44 -5.34
C LYS A 31 8.53 10.79 -5.19
N PHE A 32 7.19 10.84 -5.23
CA PHE A 32 6.43 12.09 -5.05
C PHE A 32 6.64 12.68 -3.65
N LYS A 33 6.81 11.83 -2.61
CA LYS A 33 7.09 12.28 -1.24
C LYS A 33 8.30 13.20 -1.19
N GLU A 34 9.39 12.86 -1.88
CA GLU A 34 10.61 13.70 -1.90
C GLU A 34 10.40 15.10 -2.48
N TYR A 35 9.37 15.30 -3.31
CA TYR A 35 9.03 16.61 -3.87
C TYR A 35 8.01 17.35 -3.00
N ILE A 36 7.00 16.64 -2.49
CA ILE A 36 5.96 17.21 -1.62
C ILE A 36 6.57 17.68 -0.30
N ASP A 37 7.51 16.91 0.28
CA ASP A 37 8.23 17.27 1.51
C ASP A 37 9.09 18.54 1.36
N ARG A 38 9.37 18.99 0.12
CA ARG A 38 10.09 20.26 -0.15
C ARG A 38 9.16 21.47 -0.23
N VAL A 39 7.85 21.26 -0.30
CA VAL A 39 6.87 22.35 -0.26
C VAL A 39 6.87 22.92 1.16
N SER A 40 6.84 24.25 1.31
CA SER A 40 7.03 24.89 2.61
C SER A 40 6.01 24.41 3.67
N VAL A 41 6.45 24.23 4.91
CA VAL A 41 5.70 23.69 6.07
C VAL A 41 4.28 24.27 6.29
N PRO A 42 3.99 25.57 6.09
CA PRO A 42 2.62 26.07 6.24
C PRO A 42 1.65 25.50 5.18
N LEU A 43 2.17 25.04 4.05
CA LEU A 43 1.41 24.53 2.90
C LEU A 43 1.28 23.01 2.91
N SER A 44 2.06 22.32 3.75
CA SER A 44 2.15 20.88 3.76
C SER A 44 0.86 20.25 4.32
N GLN A 45 0.17 20.93 5.23
CA GLN A 45 -1.16 20.54 5.75
C GLN A 45 -2.19 20.24 4.64
N HIS A 46 -2.09 20.93 3.50
CA HIS A 46 -2.98 20.70 2.35
C HIS A 46 -2.71 19.38 1.62
N TYR A 47 -1.53 18.79 1.81
CA TYR A 47 -1.16 17.49 1.27
C TYR A 47 -1.46 16.34 2.24
N TYR A 48 -2.20 16.53 3.33
CA TYR A 48 -2.58 15.40 4.21
C TYR A 48 -3.19 14.18 3.46
N PRO A 49 -4.02 14.34 2.40
CA PRO A 49 -4.60 13.19 1.70
C PRO A 49 -3.52 12.39 0.94
N PHE A 50 -2.39 13.00 0.61
CA PHE A 50 -1.24 12.28 0.07
C PHE A 50 -0.66 11.33 1.11
N TYR A 51 -0.43 11.81 2.33
CA TYR A 51 0.16 11.01 3.40
C TYR A 51 -0.78 9.91 3.86
N ASP A 52 -2.09 10.19 3.94
CA ASP A 52 -3.13 9.17 4.20
C ASP A 52 -3.05 8.02 3.19
N ARG A 53 -3.06 8.34 1.89
CA ARG A 53 -3.02 7.35 0.80
C ARG A 53 -1.67 6.62 0.72
N LEU A 54 -0.57 7.32 0.97
CA LEU A 54 0.75 6.71 1.01
C LEU A 54 0.85 5.71 2.18
N LEU A 55 0.33 6.08 3.36
CA LEU A 55 0.28 5.20 4.52
C LEU A 55 -0.60 3.97 4.24
N ARG A 56 -1.79 4.16 3.64
CA ARG A 56 -2.65 3.05 3.18
C ARG A 56 -1.89 2.11 2.28
N LEU A 57 -1.12 2.62 1.32
CA LEU A 57 -0.32 1.77 0.46
C LEU A 57 0.80 1.07 1.22
N HIS A 58 1.49 1.70 2.17
CA HIS A 58 2.48 1.01 2.99
C HIS A 58 1.86 -0.16 3.77
N PHE A 59 0.70 0.06 4.40
CA PHE A 59 -0.04 -1.01 5.06
C PHE A 59 -0.58 -2.06 4.10
N LYS A 60 -1.00 -1.64 2.90
CA LYS A 60 -1.34 -2.57 1.84
C LYS A 60 -0.12 -3.46 1.57
N PHE A 61 1.07 -2.86 1.36
CA PHE A 61 2.35 -3.48 0.93
C PHE A 61 3.04 -4.31 2.02
N ASP A 62 2.46 -4.40 3.22
CA ASP A 62 3.13 -4.92 4.43
C ASP A 62 4.54 -4.29 4.62
N ASP A 63 4.71 -3.06 4.14
CA ASP A 63 5.96 -2.30 4.18
C ASP A 63 6.00 -1.51 5.49
N ILE A 64 6.13 -2.26 6.59
CA ILE A 64 6.04 -1.74 7.96
C ILE A 64 7.13 -0.71 8.22
N ASP A 65 8.34 -0.92 7.70
CA ASP A 65 9.45 0.02 7.89
C ASP A 65 9.14 1.38 7.24
N SER A 66 8.57 1.38 6.04
CA SER A 66 8.18 2.63 5.38
C SER A 66 6.95 3.26 6.03
N ALA A 67 5.99 2.45 6.53
CA ALA A 67 4.85 2.95 7.29
C ALA A 67 5.30 3.63 8.60
N ALA A 68 6.15 2.95 9.38
CA ALA A 68 6.70 3.45 10.63
C ALA A 68 7.50 4.72 10.41
N LYS A 69 8.38 4.74 9.41
CA LYS A 69 9.12 5.95 9.03
C LYS A 69 8.19 7.07 8.60
N LEU A 70 7.13 6.78 7.86
CA LEU A 70 6.17 7.81 7.45
C LEU A 70 5.42 8.39 8.65
N VAL A 71 5.00 7.55 9.60
CA VAL A 71 4.38 8.00 10.85
C VAL A 71 5.38 8.86 11.65
N ASP A 72 6.63 8.41 11.76
CA ASP A 72 7.70 9.19 12.39
C ASP A 72 7.86 10.55 11.68
N ASP A 73 7.93 10.58 10.35
CA ASP A 73 8.01 11.82 9.58
C ASP A 73 6.83 12.77 9.89
N ILE A 74 5.62 12.23 9.98
CA ILE A 74 4.38 12.98 10.28
C ILE A 74 4.46 13.64 11.67
N TYR A 75 4.87 12.90 12.69
CA TYR A 75 4.92 13.42 14.06
C TYR A 75 6.17 14.28 14.34
N PHE A 76 7.30 14.02 13.67
CA PHE A 76 8.59 14.65 13.98
C PHE A 76 8.95 15.83 13.08
N HIS A 77 8.64 15.79 11.78
CA HIS A 77 9.14 16.78 10.84
C HIS A 77 8.20 17.97 10.65
N TRP A 78 6.94 17.84 11.06
CA TRP A 78 5.91 18.84 10.77
C TRP A 78 5.60 19.77 11.94
N GLY A 79 6.05 19.43 13.15
CA GLY A 79 5.84 20.22 14.36
C GLY A 79 7.04 21.03 14.87
N SER A 80 8.27 20.85 14.35
CA SER A 80 9.45 21.42 15.03
C SER A 80 10.55 22.04 14.18
N HIS A 81 10.77 21.64 12.92
CA HIS A 81 11.83 22.25 12.10
C HIS A 81 11.46 22.28 10.62
N PRO A 82 11.66 23.42 9.92
CA PRO A 82 11.56 23.42 8.47
C PRO A 82 12.60 22.44 7.91
N LEU A 83 12.14 21.40 7.21
CA LEU A 83 12.95 20.69 6.22
C LEU A 83 13.61 21.78 5.38
N LYS A 84 14.94 21.89 5.48
CA LYS A 84 15.77 22.97 4.93
C LYS A 84 15.08 23.62 3.74
N GLN A 85 14.82 24.93 3.82
CA GLN A 85 14.57 25.74 2.62
C GLN A 85 15.80 25.56 1.73
N ASN A 86 15.76 24.55 0.87
CA ASN A 86 16.68 24.46 -0.22
C ASN A 86 16.24 25.58 -1.15
N THR A 87 17.10 26.60 -1.22
CA THR A 87 17.05 27.66 -2.24
C THR A 87 17.03 27.10 -3.67
N ASP A 88 17.27 25.79 -3.84
CA ASP A 88 16.94 25.00 -5.02
C ASP A 88 15.45 24.60 -5.05
N LEU A 89 14.54 25.58 -5.00
CA LEU A 89 13.16 25.35 -5.46
C LEU A 89 13.24 25.00 -6.95
N THR A 90 12.37 24.08 -7.40
CA THR A 90 12.13 23.71 -8.81
C THR A 90 13.04 22.63 -9.44
N ARG A 91 13.17 21.45 -8.82
CA ARG A 91 13.41 20.24 -9.65
C ARG A 91 12.06 19.66 -10.06
N PRO A 92 11.68 19.71 -11.34
CA PRO A 92 10.41 19.14 -11.79
C PRO A 92 10.44 17.62 -11.65
N CYS A 93 9.37 17.05 -11.09
CA CYS A 93 9.13 15.62 -11.14
C CYS A 93 8.61 15.23 -12.52
N LEU A 94 9.08 14.12 -13.05
CA LEU A 94 8.61 13.60 -14.34
C LEU A 94 7.42 12.69 -14.11
N VAL A 95 6.23 13.19 -14.40
CA VAL A 95 4.98 12.45 -14.28
C VAL A 95 4.59 11.91 -15.67
N PRO A 96 4.62 10.59 -15.89
CA PRO A 96 4.15 10.01 -17.15
C PRO A 96 2.66 10.28 -17.32
N ILE A 97 2.27 10.83 -18.48
CA ILE A 97 0.88 10.96 -18.89
C ILE A 97 0.47 9.66 -19.57
N GLY A 98 -0.61 9.07 -19.06
CA GLY A 98 -1.18 7.84 -19.60
C GLY A 98 -0.44 6.59 -19.16
N SER A 99 -0.65 5.52 -19.92
CA SER A 99 -0.11 4.19 -19.63
C SER A 99 1.43 4.23 -19.50
N PRO A 100 2.02 3.64 -18.46
CA PRO A 100 3.47 3.61 -18.27
C PRO A 100 4.20 2.79 -19.36
N TYR A 101 3.44 2.15 -20.26
CA TYR A 101 3.94 1.31 -21.34
C TYR A 101 4.16 2.08 -22.65
N LEU A 102 3.77 3.35 -22.72
CA LEU A 102 4.06 4.21 -23.86
C LEU A 102 5.58 4.44 -23.99
N LEU A 103 6.15 4.07 -25.15
CA LEU A 103 7.57 4.26 -25.48
C LEU A 103 8.01 5.72 -25.46
N GLU A 104 7.10 6.60 -25.88
CA GLU A 104 7.18 8.04 -25.70
C GLU A 104 6.06 8.50 -24.76
N ALA A 105 6.01 7.97 -23.53
CA ALA A 105 5.15 8.55 -22.52
C ALA A 105 5.48 10.05 -22.43
N LEU A 106 4.52 10.90 -22.79
CA LEU A 106 4.63 12.33 -22.56
C LEU A 106 4.82 12.49 -21.06
N LYS A 107 6.01 12.92 -20.66
CA LYS A 107 6.31 13.18 -19.25
C LYS A 107 6.08 14.64 -19.02
N ASN A 108 5.08 14.96 -18.21
CA ASN A 108 4.93 16.30 -17.70
C ASN A 108 6.07 16.56 -16.71
N GLN A 109 6.73 17.70 -16.87
CA GLN A 109 7.59 18.23 -15.84
C GLN A 109 6.69 18.96 -14.86
N VAL A 110 6.40 18.29 -13.75
CA VAL A 110 5.52 18.81 -12.70
C VAL A 110 6.35 19.47 -11.62
N VAL A 111 6.11 20.74 -11.40
CA VAL A 111 6.59 21.45 -10.20
C VAL A 111 5.44 21.48 -9.21
N PHE A 112 5.71 21.07 -7.97
CA PHE A 112 4.74 21.10 -6.88
C PHE A 112 4.84 22.47 -6.21
N GLU A 113 3.86 23.33 -6.47
CA GLU A 113 3.71 24.64 -5.83
C GLU A 113 2.22 24.85 -5.52
N LEU A 114 1.91 25.39 -4.34
CA LEU A 114 0.53 25.78 -4.03
C LEU A 114 0.18 27.04 -4.84
N LEU A 115 -0.83 26.96 -5.71
CA LEU A 115 -1.25 28.09 -6.53
C LEU A 115 -2.26 28.95 -5.77
N ARG A 116 -2.28 30.27 -6.04
CA ARG A 116 -3.25 31.22 -5.43
C ARG A 116 -4.73 30.85 -5.65
N LYS A 117 -5.03 29.88 -6.51
CA LYS A 117 -6.37 29.39 -6.85
C LYS A 117 -6.68 28.00 -6.30
N ASP A 118 -5.83 27.45 -5.43
CA ASP A 118 -6.05 26.15 -4.81
C ASP A 118 -7.18 26.25 -3.77
N SER A 119 -8.42 26.17 -4.25
CA SER A 119 -9.60 26.04 -3.41
C SER A 119 -9.63 24.65 -2.76
N LEU A 120 -9.87 24.59 -1.46
CA LEU A 120 -10.03 23.34 -0.70
C LEU A 120 -11.30 22.62 -1.14
N PHE A 121 -11.21 21.73 -2.12
CA PHE A 121 -12.26 20.75 -2.37
C PHE A 121 -11.84 19.44 -1.70
N HIS A 122 -12.60 19.01 -0.68
CA HIS A 122 -12.53 17.63 -0.24
C HIS A 122 -12.96 16.76 -1.43
N VAL A 123 -12.01 16.03 -2.00
CA VAL A 123 -12.32 14.90 -2.86
C VAL A 123 -12.82 13.79 -1.92
N ASN A 124 -14.10 13.88 -1.57
CA ASN A 124 -14.80 12.87 -0.79
C ASN A 124 -14.69 11.52 -1.51
N GLY A 125 -13.78 10.67 -1.04
CA GLY A 125 -14.02 9.23 -1.09
C GLY A 125 -15.07 8.92 -0.03
N ASP A 126 -16.02 8.05 -0.35
CA ASP A 126 -17.14 7.71 0.54
C ASP A 126 -16.74 7.54 2.02
N GLY A 127 -17.28 8.40 2.88
CA GLY A 127 -17.32 8.25 4.34
C GLY A 127 -16.13 8.81 5.13
N ASP A 128 -16.44 9.75 6.02
CA ASP A 128 -15.58 10.36 7.05
C ASP A 128 -14.87 9.32 7.98
N ASP A 129 -15.34 8.06 7.97
CA ASP A 129 -14.87 6.95 8.80
C ASP A 129 -13.69 6.16 8.21
N ASP A 130 -13.20 6.53 7.01
CA ASP A 130 -12.19 5.73 6.31
C ASP A 130 -10.74 6.21 6.48
N GLU A 131 -10.48 7.45 6.92
CA GLU A 131 -9.14 8.06 7.01
C GLU A 131 -8.22 7.45 8.09
N LEU A 132 -6.94 7.26 7.77
CA LEU A 132 -5.88 6.81 8.67
C LEU A 132 -5.15 7.99 9.33
N ILE A 133 -5.09 9.13 8.65
CA ILE A 133 -4.44 10.37 9.12
C ILE A 133 -5.44 11.52 8.99
N VAL A 134 -5.56 12.32 10.04
CA VAL A 134 -6.41 13.51 10.08
C VAL A 134 -5.61 14.73 10.53
N LEU A 135 -6.10 15.92 10.14
CA LEU A 135 -5.56 17.20 10.59
C LEU A 135 -6.32 17.66 11.84
N LYS A 136 -5.64 17.68 13.00
CA LYS A 136 -6.20 18.18 14.26
C LYS A 136 -5.31 19.28 14.83
N ASP A 137 -5.90 20.44 15.11
CA ASP A 137 -5.21 21.63 15.64
C ASP A 137 -3.98 22.05 14.80
N GLY A 138 -4.04 21.85 13.48
CA GLY A 138 -2.96 22.15 12.54
C GLY A 138 -1.85 21.09 12.48
N ASN A 139 -1.95 20.01 13.26
CA ASN A 139 -1.02 18.90 13.26
C ASN A 139 -1.64 17.67 12.59
N LEU A 140 -0.82 16.95 11.83
CA LEU A 140 -1.21 15.65 11.29
C LEU A 140 -1.09 14.60 12.39
N ILE A 141 -2.18 13.89 12.66
CA ILE A 141 -2.22 12.82 13.66
C ILE A 141 -2.83 11.56 13.06
N LEU A 142 -2.42 10.40 13.57
CA LEU A 142 -3.07 9.13 13.25
C LEU A 142 -4.46 9.06 13.90
N THR A 143 -5.43 8.56 13.14
CA THR A 143 -6.75 8.20 13.67
C THR A 143 -6.67 6.91 14.49
N SER A 144 -7.72 6.63 15.26
CA SER A 144 -7.92 5.34 15.92
C SER A 144 -7.79 4.16 14.95
N LYS A 145 -8.27 4.34 13.71
CA LYS A 145 -8.11 3.35 12.64
C LYS A 145 -6.65 3.21 12.16
N GLY A 146 -5.95 4.32 11.94
CA GLY A 146 -4.53 4.33 11.57
C GLY A 146 -3.66 3.61 12.61
N LEU A 147 -3.89 3.89 13.90
CA LEU A 147 -3.25 3.21 15.02
C LEU A 147 -3.60 1.72 15.06
N ALA A 148 -4.87 1.34 14.88
CA ALA A 148 -5.27 -0.07 14.81
C ALA A 148 -4.53 -0.84 13.70
N GLN A 149 -4.42 -0.26 12.51
CA GLN A 149 -3.69 -0.88 11.39
C GLN A 149 -2.20 -1.05 11.73
N LEU A 150 -1.59 -0.03 12.33
CA LEU A 150 -0.20 -0.07 12.78
C LEU A 150 0.02 -1.23 13.76
N ILE A 151 -0.81 -1.33 14.81
CA ILE A 151 -0.73 -2.39 15.84
C ILE A 151 -0.84 -3.78 15.21
N VAL A 152 -1.85 -4.01 14.36
CA VAL A 152 -2.07 -5.32 13.73
C VAL A 152 -0.89 -5.71 12.84
N LYS A 153 -0.33 -4.77 12.08
CA LYS A 153 0.80 -5.06 11.19
C LYS A 153 2.07 -5.40 11.97
N PHE A 154 2.42 -4.60 12.98
CA PHE A 154 3.59 -4.89 13.83
C PHE A 154 3.45 -6.20 14.61
N LYS A 155 2.24 -6.50 15.12
CA LYS A 155 1.95 -7.74 15.82
C LYS A 155 2.16 -8.97 14.93
N LYS A 156 1.64 -8.96 13.71
CA LYS A 156 1.84 -10.08 12.77
C LYS A 156 3.29 -10.29 12.36
N SER A 157 4.07 -9.22 12.34
CA SER A 157 5.48 -9.30 12.02
C SER A 157 6.35 -9.59 13.23
N GLU A 158 5.76 -9.84 14.41
CA GLU A 158 6.47 -10.14 15.67
C GLU A 158 7.48 -9.05 16.05
N ARG A 159 7.20 -7.79 15.69
CA ARG A 159 8.08 -6.63 15.89
C ARG A 159 7.51 -5.64 16.91
N ILE A 160 6.98 -6.14 18.03
CA ILE A 160 6.34 -5.30 19.05
C ILE A 160 7.33 -4.27 19.64
N GLY A 161 8.60 -4.63 19.85
CA GLY A 161 9.60 -3.68 20.34
C GLY A 161 9.85 -2.48 19.42
N ASP A 162 9.69 -2.64 18.11
CA ASP A 162 9.78 -1.50 17.17
C ASP A 162 8.52 -0.62 17.21
N LEU A 163 7.34 -1.23 17.42
CA LEU A 163 6.09 -0.52 17.68
C LEU A 163 6.20 0.30 18.97
N SER A 164 6.69 -0.29 20.06
CA SER A 164 6.88 0.37 21.34
C SER A 164 7.77 1.61 21.20
N LYS A 165 8.93 1.48 20.53
CA LYS A 165 9.82 2.62 20.26
C LYS A 165 9.12 3.74 19.50
N LEU A 166 8.35 3.41 18.46
CA LEU A 166 7.60 4.39 17.67
C LEU A 166 6.52 5.09 18.52
N LEU A 167 5.79 4.34 19.35
CA LEU A 167 4.78 4.90 20.25
C LEU A 167 5.41 5.83 21.29
N THR A 168 6.53 5.44 21.90
CA THR A 168 7.29 6.31 22.83
C THR A 168 7.76 7.58 22.14
N ALA A 169 8.26 7.47 20.91
CA ALA A 169 8.71 8.59 20.10
C ALA A 169 7.56 9.58 19.83
N ILE A 170 6.39 9.07 19.47
CA ILE A 170 5.16 9.85 19.28
C ILE A 170 4.71 10.53 20.58
N GLU A 171 4.68 9.79 21.70
CA GLU A 171 4.25 10.27 23.02
C GLU A 171 5.11 11.43 23.53
N GLN A 172 6.44 11.34 23.37
CA GLN A 172 7.38 12.38 23.78
C GLN A 172 7.18 13.71 23.01
N LYS A 173 6.56 13.66 21.83
CA LYS A 173 6.38 14.81 20.94
C LYS A 173 4.97 15.39 20.95
N SER A 174 3.94 14.61 21.31
CA SER A 174 2.56 15.10 21.38
C SER A 174 2.34 16.12 22.52
N GLY A 175 3.23 16.19 23.50
CA GLY A 175 3.14 17.16 24.60
C GLY A 175 1.92 16.93 25.50
N ASN A 176 1.36 15.73 25.49
CA ASN A 176 0.11 15.41 26.18
C ASN A 176 0.24 15.50 27.70
N THR A 177 -0.85 15.92 28.34
CA THR A 177 -1.03 15.79 29.79
C THR A 177 -1.12 14.30 30.16
N GLN A 178 -0.87 13.99 31.44
CA GLN A 178 -0.82 12.62 31.98
C GLN A 178 -2.10 11.78 31.74
N ASP A 179 -3.20 12.40 31.31
CA ASP A 179 -4.50 11.78 31.03
C ASP A 179 -4.77 11.41 29.56
N ASP A 180 -3.96 11.86 28.58
CA ASP A 180 -4.15 11.56 27.15
C ASP A 180 -2.97 10.78 26.54
N SER A 181 -2.47 9.78 27.26
CA SER A 181 -1.33 8.98 26.79
C SER A 181 -1.72 8.02 25.66
N ILE A 182 -1.05 8.17 24.51
CA ILE A 182 -1.23 7.31 23.34
C ILE A 182 -0.81 5.88 23.65
N CYS A 183 0.30 5.72 24.39
CA CYS A 183 0.76 4.41 24.83
C CYS A 183 -0.27 3.70 25.72
N CYS A 184 -0.88 4.42 26.67
CA CYS A 184 -1.91 3.85 27.54
C CYS A 184 -3.16 3.45 26.74
N ASP A 185 -3.59 4.29 25.79
CA ASP A 185 -4.74 4.00 24.94
C ASP A 185 -4.51 2.75 24.07
N VAL A 186 -3.29 2.56 23.56
CA VAL A 186 -2.90 1.36 22.82
C VAL A 186 -2.89 0.12 23.73
N ILE A 187 -2.31 0.20 24.93
CA ILE A 187 -2.30 -0.91 25.89
C ILE A 187 -3.75 -1.31 26.24
N HIS A 188 -4.60 -0.33 26.55
CA HIS A 188 -6.01 -0.57 26.87
C HIS A 188 -6.74 -1.24 25.70
N ALA A 189 -6.58 -0.72 24.48
CA ALA A 189 -7.22 -1.30 23.30
C ALA A 189 -6.74 -2.73 23.00
N CYS A 190 -5.45 -3.01 23.21
CA CYS A 190 -4.90 -4.36 23.13
C CYS A 190 -5.56 -5.28 24.17
N VAL A 191 -5.70 -4.84 25.43
CA VAL A 191 -6.37 -5.61 26.49
C VAL A 191 -7.82 -5.93 26.11
N TYR A 192 -8.62 -4.93 25.74
CA TYR A 192 -10.01 -5.13 25.37
C TYR A 192 -10.19 -5.99 24.10
N SER A 193 -9.19 -6.02 23.22
CA SER A 193 -9.17 -6.87 22.02
C SER A 193 -8.60 -8.27 22.26
N GLY A 194 -8.19 -8.59 23.50
CA GLY A 194 -7.62 -9.89 23.88
C GLY A 194 -6.15 -10.08 23.49
N PHE A 195 -5.44 -9.02 23.11
CA PHE A 195 -4.03 -9.03 22.78
C PHE A 195 -3.16 -8.84 24.02
N LEU A 196 -3.32 -9.74 24.99
CA LEU A 196 -2.73 -9.59 26.33
C LEU A 196 -1.20 -9.64 26.31
N GLU A 197 -0.61 -10.54 25.52
CA GLU A 197 0.86 -10.62 25.35
C GLU A 197 1.40 -9.31 24.75
N THR A 198 0.81 -8.82 23.65
CA THR A 198 1.20 -7.55 23.03
C THR A 198 1.03 -6.36 23.97
N ALA A 199 -0.02 -6.35 24.82
CA ALA A 199 -0.21 -5.31 25.81
C ALA A 199 0.89 -5.31 26.87
N HIS A 200 1.34 -6.50 27.31
CA HIS A 200 2.42 -6.66 28.28
C HIS A 200 3.78 -6.27 27.70
N ASP A 201 4.10 -6.73 26.48
CA ASP A 201 5.34 -6.38 25.79
C ASP A 201 5.49 -4.85 25.66
N ILE A 202 4.42 -4.16 25.25
CA ILE A 202 4.41 -2.69 25.14
C ILE A 202 4.58 -2.07 26.53
N LEU A 203 3.91 -2.58 27.56
CA LEU A 203 4.02 -2.07 28.92
C LEU A 203 5.46 -2.17 29.46
N ASP A 204 6.12 -3.32 29.28
CA ASP A 204 7.51 -3.53 29.69
C ASP A 204 8.47 -2.60 28.92
N ASP A 205 8.30 -2.47 27.61
CA ASP A 205 9.13 -1.56 26.80
C ASP A 205 8.96 -0.09 27.23
N MET A 206 7.75 0.31 27.64
CA MET A 206 7.47 1.67 28.13
C MET A 206 8.13 1.94 29.49
N GLU A 207 8.12 0.96 30.40
CA GLU A 207 8.87 1.04 31.66
C GLU A 207 10.38 1.18 31.41
N ILE A 208 10.94 0.38 30.50
CA ILE A 208 12.36 0.46 30.12
C ILE A 208 12.70 1.85 29.56
N ALA A 209 11.77 2.45 28.82
CA ALA A 209 11.91 3.80 28.28
C ALA A 209 11.62 4.92 29.30
N ASN A 210 11.32 4.58 30.56
CA ASN A 210 10.93 5.50 31.64
C ASN A 210 9.70 6.37 31.31
N VAL A 211 8.74 5.84 30.55
CA VAL A 211 7.44 6.49 30.31
C VAL A 211 6.55 6.26 31.53
N SER A 212 5.96 7.31 32.07
CA SER A 212 5.05 7.21 33.23
C SER A 212 3.74 6.54 32.84
N ILE A 213 3.58 5.26 33.20
CA ILE A 213 2.33 4.51 33.00
C ILE A 213 1.45 4.61 34.26
N PRO A 214 0.18 5.04 34.14
CA PRO A 214 -0.76 5.09 35.25
C PRO A 214 -1.05 3.71 35.85
N GLU A 215 -1.23 3.65 37.18
CA GLU A 215 -1.56 2.42 37.90
C GLU A 215 -2.81 1.70 37.35
N LYS A 216 -3.84 2.47 36.95
CA LYS A 216 -5.07 1.96 36.32
C LYS A 216 -4.79 1.05 35.11
N THR A 217 -3.70 1.28 34.38
CA THR A 217 -3.32 0.50 33.19
C THR A 217 -2.77 -0.88 33.58
N TYR A 218 -1.95 -0.96 34.62
CA TYR A 218 -1.49 -2.24 35.17
C TYR A 218 -2.64 -3.08 35.71
N MET A 219 -3.55 -2.43 36.45
CA MET A 219 -4.72 -3.10 37.03
C MET A 219 -5.67 -3.62 35.94
N LEU A 220 -5.82 -2.90 34.83
CA LEU A 220 -6.60 -3.35 33.68
C LEU A 220 -6.03 -4.64 33.07
N LEU A 221 -4.71 -4.69 32.83
CA LEU A 221 -4.04 -5.88 32.28
C LEU A 221 -4.09 -7.06 33.26
N LEU A 222 -3.87 -6.81 34.56
CA LEU A 222 -3.96 -7.83 35.60
C LEU A 222 -5.36 -8.47 35.65
N ASN A 223 -6.41 -7.65 35.61
CA ASN A 223 -7.79 -8.13 35.56
C ASN A 223 -8.06 -8.99 34.32
N ALA A 224 -7.50 -8.61 33.18
CA ALA A 224 -7.64 -9.37 31.95
C ALA A 224 -6.96 -10.74 32.04
N TYR A 225 -5.73 -10.82 32.57
CA TYR A 225 -5.06 -12.10 32.81
C TYR A 225 -5.85 -13.01 33.77
N CYS A 226 -6.42 -12.43 34.81
CA CYS A 226 -7.27 -13.17 35.75
C CYS A 226 -8.52 -13.75 35.05
N ARG A 227 -9.16 -12.97 34.17
CA ARG A 227 -10.35 -13.40 33.42
C ARG A 227 -10.05 -14.50 32.41
N GLU A 228 -8.94 -14.37 31.68
CA GLU A 228 -8.51 -15.34 30.67
C GLU A 228 -7.78 -16.56 31.28
N LYS A 229 -7.75 -16.67 32.62
CA LYS A 229 -7.16 -17.78 33.38
C LYS A 229 -5.67 -18.01 33.05
N MET A 230 -4.91 -16.91 33.03
CA MET A 230 -3.45 -16.88 32.80
C MET A 230 -2.70 -16.59 34.12
N PRO A 231 -2.58 -17.58 35.04
CA PRO A 231 -2.09 -17.34 36.41
C PRO A 231 -0.61 -16.96 36.48
N LYS A 232 0.23 -17.45 35.56
CA LYS A 232 1.67 -17.20 35.60
C LYS A 232 1.98 -15.74 35.28
N GLU A 233 1.30 -15.23 34.26
CA GLU A 233 1.39 -13.87 33.76
C GLU A 233 0.79 -12.89 34.77
N ALA A 234 -0.36 -13.24 35.38
CA ALA A 234 -0.96 -12.46 36.46
C ALA A 234 -0.04 -12.34 37.69
N GLU A 235 0.62 -13.44 38.10
CA GLU A 235 1.55 -13.42 39.23
C GLU A 235 2.82 -12.61 38.92
N ALA A 236 3.34 -12.70 37.69
CA ALA A 236 4.48 -11.91 37.24
C ALA A 236 4.16 -10.41 37.26
N LEU A 237 3.03 -10.01 36.69
CA LEU A 237 2.58 -8.62 36.66
C LEU A 237 2.28 -8.09 38.07
N ALA A 238 1.68 -8.89 38.95
CA ALA A 238 1.47 -8.50 40.35
C ALA A 238 2.79 -8.25 41.10
N LYS A 239 3.85 -9.01 40.80
CA LYS A 239 5.20 -8.74 41.33
C LYS A 239 5.80 -7.47 40.74
N GLN A 240 5.54 -7.17 39.47
CA GLN A 240 5.98 -5.95 38.80
C GLN A 240 5.30 -4.71 39.41
N ILE A 241 3.97 -4.74 39.59
CA ILE A 241 3.22 -3.66 40.27
C ILE A 241 3.80 -3.37 41.66
N LYS A 242 4.09 -4.42 42.45
CA LYS A 242 4.71 -4.27 43.77
C LYS A 242 6.12 -3.68 43.75
N ARG A 243 6.85 -3.82 42.65
CA ARG A 243 8.20 -3.25 42.47
C ARG A 243 8.14 -1.82 41.92
N ALA A 244 7.19 -1.53 41.04
CA ALA A 244 6.96 -0.23 40.43
C ALA A 244 6.30 0.76 41.40
N ALA A 245 5.50 0.27 42.35
CA ALA A 245 4.82 1.11 43.34
C ALA A 245 5.76 1.60 44.45
N LEU A 246 6.36 2.77 44.23
CA LEU A 246 6.75 3.69 45.28
C LEU A 246 5.48 4.25 45.96
N VAL A 247 5.18 3.75 47.17
CA VAL A 247 4.10 4.17 48.10
C VAL A 247 2.68 3.79 47.64
N VAL A 248 2.07 2.80 48.29
CA VAL A 248 0.68 2.36 48.08
C VAL A 248 -0.23 2.83 49.22
N ASP A 249 -1.42 3.31 48.85
CA ASP A 249 -2.61 3.48 49.70
C ASP A 249 -3.23 2.08 49.96
N PRO A 250 -3.60 1.67 51.19
CA PRO A 250 -3.93 0.27 51.52
C PRO A 250 -5.14 -0.35 50.78
N SER A 251 -5.87 0.41 49.95
CA SER A 251 -6.93 -0.10 49.08
C SER A 251 -6.41 -0.97 47.93
N ASP A 252 -5.27 -0.63 47.31
CA ASP A 252 -4.81 -1.29 46.08
C ASP A 252 -4.13 -2.64 46.34
N GLU A 253 -3.49 -2.79 47.51
CA GLU A 253 -2.94 -4.07 47.97
C GLU A 253 -4.05 -5.13 48.18
N THR A 254 -5.22 -4.67 48.66
CA THR A 254 -6.39 -5.52 48.83
C THR A 254 -6.94 -5.97 47.46
N ILE A 255 -7.03 -5.07 46.48
CA ILE A 255 -7.54 -5.36 45.12
C ILE A 255 -6.60 -6.33 44.37
N VAL A 256 -5.28 -6.12 44.40
CA VAL A 256 -4.33 -7.06 43.77
C VAL A 256 -4.44 -8.46 44.41
N SER A 257 -4.60 -8.52 45.73
CA SER A 257 -4.78 -9.79 46.44
C SER A 257 -6.10 -10.49 46.12
N ASP A 258 -7.19 -9.73 45.98
CA ASP A 258 -8.53 -10.23 45.63
C ASP A 258 -8.61 -10.67 44.16
N CYS A 259 -7.95 -9.96 43.24
CA CYS A 259 -7.85 -10.37 41.84
C CYS A 259 -7.09 -11.69 41.68
N LEU A 260 -5.95 -11.86 42.38
CA LEU A 260 -5.22 -13.13 42.41
C LEU A 260 -6.05 -14.25 43.04
N ARG A 261 -6.87 -13.94 44.05
CA ARG A 261 -7.83 -14.89 44.66
C ARG A 261 -8.97 -15.24 43.69
N GLY A 262 -9.38 -14.31 42.82
CA GLY A 262 -10.34 -14.51 41.72
C GLY A 262 -9.87 -15.49 40.64
N VAL A 263 -8.55 -15.56 40.38
CA VAL A 263 -7.95 -16.58 39.48
C VAL A 263 -8.20 -18.00 39.97
N ILE A 264 -8.20 -18.18 41.30
CA ILE A 264 -8.39 -19.49 41.96
C ILE A 264 -9.88 -19.88 42.00
N ASN A 265 -10.78 -18.90 42.13
CA ASN A 265 -12.22 -19.12 42.30
C ASN A 265 -13.06 -18.95 41.02
N GLY A 266 -12.46 -18.53 39.91
CA GLY A 266 -13.14 -18.37 38.62
C GLY A 266 -14.10 -17.18 38.53
N SER A 267 -14.09 -16.26 39.50
CA SER A 267 -14.89 -15.04 39.52
C SER A 267 -14.06 -13.87 39.01
N GLY A 268 -14.10 -13.62 37.69
CA GLY A 268 -13.48 -12.41 37.12
C GLY A 268 -14.23 -11.15 37.55
N VAL A 269 -13.51 -10.10 37.94
CA VAL A 269 -14.08 -8.76 38.12
C VAL A 269 -14.44 -8.22 36.72
N ASN A 270 -15.62 -7.61 36.57
CA ASN A 270 -15.99 -6.99 35.29
C ASN A 270 -15.00 -5.87 34.96
N LEU A 271 -14.38 -5.93 33.77
CA LEU A 271 -13.55 -4.84 33.26
C LEU A 271 -14.40 -3.57 33.23
N THR A 272 -13.89 -2.48 33.80
CA THR A 272 -14.51 -1.17 33.63
C THR A 272 -14.51 -0.84 32.13
N ALA A 273 -15.60 -0.25 31.65
CA ALA A 273 -15.72 0.17 30.25
C ALA A 273 -14.60 1.17 29.90
N PRO A 274 -14.18 1.26 28.62
CA PRO A 274 -13.12 2.18 28.21
C PRO A 274 -13.46 3.61 28.65
N THR A 275 -12.50 4.31 29.24
CA THR A 275 -12.74 5.59 29.91
C THR A 275 -12.59 6.79 28.98
N SER A 276 -11.90 6.62 27.84
CA SER A 276 -11.76 7.65 26.80
C SER A 276 -12.47 7.26 25.49
N ASN A 277 -12.92 8.27 24.73
CA ASN A 277 -13.56 8.07 23.43
C ASN A 277 -12.60 7.40 22.43
N ARG A 278 -11.31 7.78 22.47
CA ARG A 278 -10.25 7.21 21.63
C ARG A 278 -9.98 5.73 21.94
N GLN A 279 -9.98 5.33 23.21
CA GLN A 279 -9.83 3.91 23.60
C GLN A 279 -10.95 3.05 23.03
N SER A 280 -12.20 3.54 23.12
CA SER A 280 -13.38 2.83 22.61
C SER A 280 -13.31 2.66 21.09
N GLU A 281 -13.01 3.74 20.38
CA GLU A 281 -12.90 3.76 18.92
C GLU A 281 -11.73 2.87 18.43
N LEU A 282 -10.55 2.99 19.05
CA LEU A 282 -9.37 2.17 18.74
C LEU A 282 -9.65 0.68 18.93
N THR A 283 -10.33 0.30 20.01
CA THR A 283 -10.73 -1.10 20.27
C THR A 283 -11.66 -1.62 19.15
N VAL A 284 -12.66 -0.83 18.74
CA VAL A 284 -13.57 -1.21 17.64
C VAL A 284 -12.80 -1.41 16.34
N HIS A 285 -11.88 -0.50 16.00
CA HIS A 285 -11.06 -0.63 14.80
C HIS A 285 -10.10 -1.82 14.87
N LEU A 286 -9.50 -2.09 16.04
CA LEU A 286 -8.59 -3.21 16.23
C LEU A 286 -9.32 -4.55 16.03
N ILE A 287 -10.52 -4.71 16.60
CA ILE A 287 -11.37 -5.90 16.39
C ILE A 287 -11.79 -6.03 14.92
N ARG A 288 -12.08 -4.92 14.23
CA ARG A 288 -12.44 -4.96 12.80
C ARG A 288 -11.25 -5.35 11.93
N GLU A 289 -10.07 -4.76 12.17
CA GLU A 289 -8.90 -4.96 11.34
C GLU A 289 -8.36 -6.39 11.43
N THR A 290 -8.42 -6.97 12.62
CA THR A 290 -8.01 -8.36 12.88
C THR A 290 -8.90 -9.38 12.19
N ARG A 291 -10.16 -9.01 11.87
CA ARG A 291 -11.08 -9.85 11.08
C ARG A 291 -10.87 -9.72 9.56
N LYS A 292 -10.25 -8.64 9.07
CA LYS A 292 -10.04 -8.44 7.62
C LYS A 292 -8.99 -9.39 7.04
N ASP A 293 -8.15 -9.98 7.87
CA ASP A 293 -6.99 -10.77 7.45
C ASP A 293 -7.28 -12.10 6.81
N ASP A 294 -8.52 -12.58 6.91
CA ASP A 294 -8.93 -13.82 6.24
C ASP A 294 -9.57 -13.58 4.87
N THR A 295 -9.52 -12.34 4.36
CA THR A 295 -10.12 -12.01 3.06
C THR A 295 -9.18 -12.29 1.88
N ALA A 296 -9.74 -12.84 0.80
CA ALA A 296 -9.02 -13.16 -0.42
C ALA A 296 -8.23 -11.97 -1.03
N LEU A 297 -8.66 -10.73 -0.76
CA LEU A 297 -8.01 -9.49 -1.22
C LEU A 297 -6.59 -9.32 -0.64
N SER A 298 -6.39 -9.63 0.65
CA SER A 298 -5.08 -9.59 1.31
C SER A 298 -4.10 -10.59 0.66
N ARG A 299 -4.58 -11.79 0.33
CA ARG A 299 -3.74 -12.84 -0.28
C ARG A 299 -3.37 -12.56 -1.75
N VAL A 300 -4.30 -12.05 -2.58
CA VAL A 300 -3.99 -11.58 -3.95
C VAL A 300 -2.82 -10.62 -3.92
N TYR A 301 -2.89 -9.72 -2.95
CA TYR A 301 -1.98 -8.63 -2.84
C TYR A 301 -0.55 -9.05 -2.44
N VAL A 302 -0.42 -9.89 -1.41
CA VAL A 302 0.89 -10.43 -0.97
C VAL A 302 1.57 -11.19 -2.12
N LEU A 303 0.80 -11.97 -2.88
CA LEU A 303 1.31 -12.72 -4.03
C LEU A 303 1.73 -11.79 -5.16
N ASN A 304 0.94 -10.78 -5.49
CA ASN A 304 1.30 -9.78 -6.50
C ASN A 304 2.56 -9.00 -6.13
N SER A 305 2.72 -8.64 -4.85
CA SER A 305 3.91 -7.94 -4.35
C SER A 305 5.16 -8.82 -4.43
N SER A 306 5.02 -10.11 -4.13
CA SER A 306 6.08 -11.09 -4.28
C SER A 306 6.47 -11.28 -5.76
N ILE A 307 5.49 -11.40 -6.65
CA ILE A 307 5.71 -11.47 -8.11
C ILE A 307 6.46 -10.23 -8.57
N TYR A 308 6.01 -9.03 -8.19
CA TYR A 308 6.67 -7.77 -8.52
C TYR A 308 8.13 -7.74 -8.07
N PHE A 309 8.38 -8.09 -6.80
CA PHE A 309 9.73 -8.14 -6.23
C PHE A 309 10.65 -9.05 -7.06
N PHE A 310 10.25 -10.30 -7.29
CA PHE A 310 11.06 -11.23 -8.07
C PHE A 310 11.24 -10.80 -9.53
N CYS A 311 10.21 -10.22 -10.15
CA CYS A 311 10.29 -9.63 -11.48
C CYS A 311 11.32 -8.49 -11.53
N LYS A 312 11.36 -7.60 -10.54
CA LYS A 312 12.33 -6.51 -10.45
C LYS A 312 13.75 -6.99 -10.18
N ALA A 313 13.89 -8.04 -9.37
CA ALA A 313 15.17 -8.72 -9.13
C ALA A 313 15.64 -9.60 -10.31
N LYS A 314 14.89 -9.66 -11.41
CA LYS A 314 15.13 -10.54 -12.58
C LYS A 314 15.14 -12.05 -12.23
N MET A 315 14.50 -12.42 -11.12
CA MET A 315 14.34 -13.80 -10.65
C MET A 315 13.05 -14.41 -11.20
N LEU A 316 12.98 -14.63 -12.52
CA LEU A 316 11.73 -15.02 -13.18
C LEU A 316 11.20 -16.39 -12.79
N GLU A 317 12.08 -17.35 -12.48
CA GLU A 317 11.63 -18.67 -12.03
C GLU A 317 10.90 -18.59 -10.69
N ASP A 318 11.36 -17.75 -9.77
CA ASP A 318 10.69 -17.54 -8.49
C ASP A 318 9.38 -16.76 -8.66
N ALA A 319 9.37 -15.73 -9.52
CA ALA A 319 8.12 -15.04 -9.89
C ALA A 319 7.09 -16.03 -10.48
N ARG A 320 7.53 -16.95 -11.35
CA ARG A 320 6.69 -17.99 -11.94
C ARG A 320 6.20 -19.00 -10.90
N LYS A 321 7.03 -19.38 -9.92
CA LYS A 321 6.59 -20.23 -8.79
C LYS A 321 5.48 -19.57 -7.99
N ILE A 322 5.60 -18.27 -7.69
CA ILE A 322 4.54 -17.53 -6.97
C ILE A 322 3.26 -17.45 -7.81
N TYR A 323 3.36 -17.16 -9.11
CA TYR A 323 2.21 -17.19 -10.02
C TYR A 323 1.52 -18.55 -10.04
N LYS A 324 2.26 -19.65 -10.14
CA LYS A 324 1.71 -21.02 -10.05
C LYS A 324 1.07 -21.30 -8.69
N LYS A 325 1.69 -20.85 -7.60
CA LYS A 325 1.13 -20.96 -6.25
C LYS A 325 -0.22 -20.25 -6.16
N MET A 326 -0.32 -19.03 -6.70
CA MET A 326 -1.56 -18.25 -6.77
C MET A 326 -2.68 -19.03 -7.45
N GLN A 327 -2.38 -19.68 -8.59
CA GLN A 327 -3.33 -20.55 -9.29
C GLN A 327 -3.72 -21.78 -8.46
N ALA A 328 -2.76 -22.43 -7.80
CA ALA A 328 -2.99 -23.65 -7.02
C ALA A 328 -3.88 -23.42 -5.79
N ILE A 329 -3.77 -22.25 -5.15
CA ILE A 329 -4.63 -21.88 -4.01
C ILE A 329 -5.92 -21.14 -4.44
N ASN A 330 -6.30 -21.26 -5.72
CA ASN A 330 -7.51 -20.68 -6.32
C ASN A 330 -7.65 -19.16 -6.15
N ILE A 331 -6.52 -18.46 -5.99
CA ILE A 331 -6.49 -17.00 -6.00
C ILE A 331 -6.38 -16.53 -7.45
N GLN A 332 -7.23 -15.59 -7.83
CA GLN A 332 -7.34 -15.16 -9.22
C GLN A 332 -6.28 -14.13 -9.58
N PRO A 333 -5.46 -14.39 -10.62
CA PRO A 333 -4.58 -13.38 -11.18
C PRO A 333 -5.38 -12.14 -11.60
N THR A 334 -4.78 -10.99 -11.35
CA THR A 334 -5.33 -9.67 -11.68
C THR A 334 -4.62 -9.08 -12.89
N VAL A 335 -5.14 -7.98 -13.44
CA VAL A 335 -4.45 -7.18 -14.46
C VAL A 335 -3.01 -6.85 -14.03
N GLN A 336 -2.82 -6.49 -12.76
CA GLN A 336 -1.52 -6.17 -12.18
C GLN A 336 -0.56 -7.38 -12.15
N THR A 337 -1.08 -8.58 -11.84
CA THR A 337 -0.30 -9.83 -11.87
C THR A 337 0.30 -10.07 -13.25
N PHE A 338 -0.53 -9.97 -14.29
CA PHE A 338 -0.08 -10.16 -15.67
C PHE A 338 0.84 -9.05 -16.13
N ALA A 339 0.56 -7.80 -15.77
CA ALA A 339 1.40 -6.67 -16.10
C ALA A 339 2.85 -6.85 -15.60
N TYR A 340 3.03 -7.26 -14.35
CA TYR A 340 4.36 -7.52 -13.78
C TYR A 340 5.11 -8.62 -14.53
N LEU A 341 4.45 -9.75 -14.78
CA LEU A 341 5.06 -10.87 -15.50
C LEU A 341 5.43 -10.47 -16.93
N ILE A 342 4.50 -9.84 -17.67
CA ILE A 342 4.75 -9.41 -19.06
C ILE A 342 5.90 -8.40 -19.12
N GLN A 343 5.96 -7.44 -18.20
CA GLN A 343 7.05 -6.47 -18.16
C GLN A 343 8.40 -7.15 -17.88
N ALA A 344 8.43 -8.14 -17.00
CA ALA A 344 9.63 -8.86 -16.65
C ALA A 344 10.16 -9.69 -17.84
N TYR A 345 9.29 -10.45 -18.52
CA TYR A 345 9.66 -11.19 -19.73
C TYR A 345 10.04 -10.24 -20.88
N SER A 346 9.35 -9.10 -21.03
CA SER A 346 9.69 -8.06 -22.00
C SER A 346 11.13 -7.56 -21.86
N SER A 347 11.58 -7.39 -20.61
CA SER A 347 12.93 -6.91 -20.31
C SER A 347 14.04 -7.89 -20.69
N LEU A 348 13.69 -9.18 -20.84
CA LEU A 348 14.59 -10.23 -21.32
C LEU A 348 14.37 -10.57 -22.80
N GLU A 349 13.50 -9.82 -23.49
CA GLU A 349 13.05 -10.08 -24.85
C GLU A 349 12.45 -11.51 -25.04
N ASP A 350 11.95 -12.12 -23.96
CA ASP A 350 11.29 -13.42 -23.99
C ASP A 350 9.79 -13.27 -24.33
N TYR A 351 9.55 -12.93 -25.59
CA TYR A 351 8.20 -12.75 -26.13
C TYR A 351 7.43 -14.08 -26.22
N ARG A 352 8.11 -15.23 -26.17
CA ARG A 352 7.46 -16.54 -26.17
C ARG A 352 6.70 -16.74 -24.86
N GLU A 353 7.30 -16.42 -23.72
CA GLU A 353 6.60 -16.51 -22.43
C GLU A 353 5.39 -15.56 -22.36
N ILE A 354 5.48 -14.38 -22.99
CA ILE A 354 4.34 -13.47 -23.12
C ILE A 354 3.19 -14.11 -23.92
N THR A 355 3.48 -14.95 -24.93
CA THR A 355 2.42 -15.70 -25.64
C THR A 355 1.72 -16.73 -24.74
N PHE A 356 2.45 -17.39 -23.83
CA PHE A 356 1.83 -18.30 -22.85
C PHE A 356 0.95 -17.55 -21.86
N LEU A 357 1.42 -16.39 -21.35
CA LEU A 357 0.61 -15.53 -20.49
C LEU A 357 -0.66 -15.04 -21.19
N TRP A 358 -0.59 -14.69 -22.47
CA TRP A 358 -1.78 -14.34 -23.24
C TRP A 358 -2.77 -15.51 -23.35
N GLY A 359 -2.27 -16.74 -23.52
CA GLY A 359 -3.09 -17.95 -23.46
C GLY A 359 -3.82 -18.10 -22.12
N ASP A 360 -3.13 -17.82 -21.01
CA ASP A 360 -3.74 -17.83 -19.68
C ASP A 360 -4.79 -16.73 -19.50
N ILE A 361 -4.49 -15.50 -19.91
CA ILE A 361 -5.43 -14.35 -19.86
C ILE A 361 -6.72 -14.72 -20.58
N LYS A 362 -6.64 -15.28 -21.80
CA LYS A 362 -7.83 -15.73 -22.54
C LYS A 362 -8.62 -16.80 -21.80
N ARG A 363 -7.95 -17.78 -21.18
CA ARG A 363 -8.61 -18.80 -20.36
C ARG A 363 -9.37 -18.20 -19.18
N TYR A 364 -8.83 -17.15 -18.56
CA TYR A 364 -9.53 -16.42 -17.49
C TYR A 364 -10.69 -15.58 -18.02
N MET A 365 -10.54 -14.90 -19.16
CA MET A 365 -11.62 -14.11 -19.77
C MET A 365 -12.84 -14.99 -20.12
N VAL A 366 -12.62 -16.17 -20.71
CA VAL A 366 -13.69 -17.14 -21.03
C VAL A 366 -14.45 -17.60 -19.77
N ARG A 367 -13.78 -17.62 -18.62
CA ARG A 367 -14.40 -17.94 -17.31
C ARG A 367 -15.16 -16.75 -16.69
N GLY A 368 -15.49 -15.73 -17.48
CA GLY A 368 -16.25 -14.55 -17.04
C GLY A 368 -15.46 -13.60 -16.14
N ARG A 369 -14.12 -13.60 -16.20
CA ARG A 369 -13.27 -12.74 -15.36
C ARG A 369 -13.03 -11.38 -16.00
N SER A 370 -13.07 -10.32 -15.18
CA SER A 370 -12.79 -8.95 -15.60
C SER A 370 -11.28 -8.70 -15.78
N LEU A 371 -10.76 -9.10 -16.94
CA LEU A 371 -9.38 -8.80 -17.39
C LEU A 371 -9.34 -7.92 -18.64
N VAL A 372 -10.52 -7.45 -19.07
CA VAL A 372 -10.69 -6.55 -20.21
C VAL A 372 -10.25 -5.15 -19.78
N HIS A 373 -8.95 -4.89 -19.90
CA HIS A 373 -8.36 -3.62 -19.50
C HIS A 373 -7.49 -3.07 -20.62
N ARG A 374 -7.68 -1.80 -20.97
CA ARG A 374 -6.96 -1.15 -22.08
C ARG A 374 -5.45 -1.26 -21.89
N ASP A 375 -4.95 -0.95 -20.69
CA ASP A 375 -3.51 -0.93 -20.43
C ASP A 375 -2.85 -2.32 -20.55
N LEU A 376 -3.59 -3.39 -20.21
CA LEU A 376 -3.10 -4.76 -20.37
C LEU A 376 -3.01 -5.11 -21.86
N TYR A 377 -4.02 -4.76 -22.64
CA TYR A 377 -4.03 -4.98 -24.09
C TYR A 377 -2.95 -4.17 -24.79
N GLU A 378 -2.75 -2.91 -24.43
CA GLU A 378 -1.67 -2.08 -24.96
C GLU A 378 -0.29 -2.67 -24.63
N LEU A 379 -0.07 -3.08 -23.38
CA LEU A 379 1.17 -3.74 -22.95
C LEU A 379 1.45 -5.01 -23.78
N LEU A 380 0.45 -5.86 -23.96
CA LEU A 380 0.56 -7.06 -24.78
C LEU A 380 0.82 -6.73 -26.25
N LEU A 381 0.12 -5.75 -26.80
CA LEU A 381 0.22 -5.35 -28.20
C LEU A 381 1.61 -4.81 -28.53
N ILE A 382 2.16 -3.92 -27.69
CA ILE A 382 3.54 -3.42 -27.84
C ILE A 382 4.55 -4.57 -27.78
N ASN A 383 4.36 -5.52 -26.86
CA ASN A 383 5.27 -6.67 -26.73
C ASN A 383 5.17 -7.66 -27.89
N PHE A 384 3.96 -7.94 -28.38
CA PHE A 384 3.78 -8.78 -29.57
C PHE A 384 4.29 -8.11 -30.84
N LEU A 385 4.18 -6.78 -30.95
CA LEU A 385 4.84 -6.03 -32.02
C LEU A 385 6.36 -6.18 -31.94
N ARG A 386 6.97 -5.99 -30.76
CA ARG A 386 8.41 -6.18 -30.57
C ARG A 386 8.87 -7.58 -30.96
N GLY A 387 8.14 -8.61 -30.52
CA GLY A 387 8.42 -10.01 -30.84
C GLY A 387 8.03 -10.46 -32.26
N GLY A 388 7.35 -9.63 -33.04
CA GLY A 388 6.91 -9.97 -34.40
C GLY A 388 5.72 -10.95 -34.47
N TYR A 389 4.93 -11.07 -33.40
CA TYR A 389 3.75 -11.94 -33.32
C TYR A 389 2.49 -11.26 -33.88
N PHE A 390 2.49 -10.92 -35.18
CA PHE A 390 1.44 -10.12 -35.81
C PHE A 390 0.04 -10.73 -35.77
N GLU A 391 -0.08 -12.06 -35.71
CA GLU A 391 -1.36 -12.74 -35.47
C GLU A 391 -1.99 -12.26 -34.16
N ARG A 392 -1.19 -12.23 -33.08
CA ARG A 392 -1.64 -11.81 -31.74
C ARG A 392 -1.89 -10.30 -31.67
N VAL A 393 -1.10 -9.50 -32.39
CA VAL A 393 -1.34 -8.06 -32.53
C VAL A 393 -2.73 -7.79 -33.12
N LEU A 394 -3.07 -8.47 -34.21
CA LEU A 394 -4.38 -8.31 -34.86
C LEU A 394 -5.53 -8.85 -34.00
N GLU A 395 -5.30 -9.97 -33.30
CA GLU A 395 -6.25 -10.52 -32.32
C GLU A 395 -6.60 -9.49 -31.24
N ILE A 396 -5.59 -8.86 -30.63
CA ILE A 396 -5.80 -7.84 -29.58
C ILE A 396 -6.42 -6.57 -30.14
N LEU A 397 -6.02 -6.13 -31.33
CA LEU A 397 -6.65 -4.97 -31.99
C LEU A 397 -8.14 -5.21 -32.26
N GLY A 398 -8.52 -6.43 -32.64
CA GLY A 398 -9.92 -6.86 -32.76
C GLY A 398 -10.64 -6.73 -31.42
N LEU A 399 -10.07 -7.31 -30.35
CA LEU A 399 -10.65 -7.22 -29.01
C LEU A 399 -10.78 -5.77 -28.51
N MET A 400 -9.78 -4.92 -28.75
CA MET A 400 -9.86 -3.49 -28.39
C MET A 400 -11.01 -2.81 -29.14
N LYS A 401 -11.16 -3.08 -30.44
CA LYS A 401 -12.26 -2.53 -31.25
C LYS A 401 -13.62 -3.00 -30.74
N ASP A 402 -13.77 -4.29 -30.44
CA ASP A 402 -15.03 -4.89 -29.99
C ASP A 402 -15.48 -4.32 -28.64
N HIS A 403 -14.53 -3.94 -27.78
CA HIS A 403 -14.81 -3.30 -26.49
C HIS A 403 -14.79 -1.76 -26.55
N GLY A 404 -14.77 -1.15 -27.74
CA GLY A 404 -14.78 0.31 -27.90
C GLY A 404 -13.54 1.02 -27.34
N MET A 405 -12.41 0.32 -27.22
CA MET A 405 -11.17 0.87 -26.68
C MET A 405 -10.37 1.63 -27.74
N TYR A 406 -9.78 2.75 -27.33
CA TYR A 406 -8.88 3.51 -28.18
C TYR A 406 -7.54 2.79 -28.40
N ALA A 407 -7.16 2.63 -29.67
CA ALA A 407 -5.89 2.07 -30.11
C ALA A 407 -5.02 3.16 -30.77
N ASP A 408 -3.85 3.42 -30.20
CA ASP A 408 -2.92 4.43 -30.71
C ASP A 408 -2.20 3.92 -31.97
N ARG A 409 -2.79 4.21 -33.14
CA ARG A 409 -2.24 3.82 -34.45
C ARG A 409 -0.84 4.38 -34.68
N TRP A 410 -0.56 5.60 -34.20
CA TRP A 410 0.72 6.25 -34.42
C TRP A 410 1.82 5.52 -33.65
N LEU A 411 1.60 5.26 -32.37
CA LEU A 411 2.52 4.50 -31.52
C LEU A 411 2.86 3.13 -32.13
N TYR A 412 1.83 2.38 -32.53
CA TYR A 412 2.02 1.03 -33.06
C TYR A 412 2.71 1.04 -34.43
N ARG A 413 2.46 2.08 -35.25
CA ARG A 413 3.16 2.30 -36.52
C ARG A 413 4.63 2.60 -36.27
N ASP A 414 4.94 3.49 -35.33
CA ASP A 414 6.32 3.83 -34.99
C ASP A 414 7.09 2.61 -34.50
N GLU A 415 6.54 1.85 -33.54
CA GLU A 415 7.21 0.66 -33.01
C GLU A 415 7.43 -0.42 -34.08
N PHE A 416 6.47 -0.58 -35.01
CA PHE A 416 6.64 -1.45 -36.17
C PHE A 416 7.76 -0.97 -37.10
N LEU A 417 7.84 0.32 -37.39
CA LEU A 417 8.91 0.88 -38.22
C LEU A 417 10.27 0.77 -37.55
N ARG A 418 10.33 0.84 -36.21
CA ARG A 418 11.57 0.71 -35.45
C ARG A 418 12.17 -0.69 -35.52
N ARG A 419 11.35 -1.75 -35.38
CA ARG A 419 11.85 -3.15 -35.33
C ARG A 419 11.66 -3.94 -36.63
N HIS A 420 10.62 -3.65 -37.41
CA HIS A 420 10.13 -4.53 -38.48
C HIS A 420 9.94 -3.84 -39.84
N LYS A 421 10.55 -2.66 -40.07
CA LYS A 421 10.42 -1.85 -41.31
C LYS A 421 10.45 -2.66 -42.61
N ASN A 422 11.39 -3.60 -42.69
CA ASN A 422 11.65 -4.38 -43.90
C ASN A 422 11.03 -5.79 -43.88
N LEU A 423 10.35 -6.18 -42.79
CA LEU A 423 9.83 -7.53 -42.60
C LEU A 423 8.83 -7.93 -43.71
N TYR A 424 9.12 -8.97 -44.49
CA TYR A 424 8.28 -9.41 -45.62
C TYR A 424 7.91 -8.31 -46.63
N ARG A 425 8.78 -7.30 -46.85
CA ARG A 425 8.50 -6.21 -47.80
C ARG A 425 8.47 -6.68 -49.26
N LYS A 426 9.31 -7.66 -49.60
CA LYS A 426 9.45 -8.22 -50.96
C LYS A 426 8.77 -9.58 -51.16
N LEU A 427 8.36 -10.23 -50.07
CA LEU A 427 7.77 -11.57 -50.10
C LEU A 427 6.24 -11.49 -50.28
N LYS A 428 5.72 -12.22 -51.26
CA LYS A 428 4.29 -12.46 -51.42
C LYS A 428 3.88 -13.72 -50.67
N ALA A 429 2.58 -13.82 -50.36
CA ALA A 429 2.02 -15.00 -49.69
C ALA A 429 2.16 -16.26 -50.58
N THR A 430 2.15 -16.07 -51.90
CA THR A 430 2.42 -17.09 -52.92
C THR A 430 3.85 -17.63 -52.89
N ASP A 431 4.79 -16.88 -52.31
CA ASP A 431 6.21 -17.24 -52.26
C ASP A 431 6.55 -18.03 -50.97
N ALA A 432 5.54 -18.32 -50.15
CA ALA A 432 5.70 -19.02 -48.88
C ALA A 432 5.95 -20.52 -49.09
N ARG A 433 6.90 -21.08 -48.33
CA ARG A 433 7.22 -22.52 -48.35
C ARG A 433 6.27 -23.36 -47.50
N THR A 434 5.62 -22.73 -46.53
CA THR A 434 4.70 -23.39 -45.60
C THR A 434 3.48 -22.51 -45.36
N GLU A 435 2.37 -23.13 -44.97
CA GLU A 435 1.14 -22.41 -44.61
C GLU A 435 1.37 -21.47 -43.42
N ALA A 436 2.18 -21.90 -42.44
CA ALA A 436 2.57 -21.05 -41.32
C ALA A 436 3.34 -19.79 -41.77
N GLN A 437 4.23 -19.92 -42.76
CA GLN A 437 4.94 -18.77 -43.32
C GLN A 437 4.00 -17.86 -44.11
N ARG A 438 3.07 -18.44 -44.87
CA ARG A 438 2.05 -17.71 -45.62
C ARG A 438 1.20 -16.85 -44.69
N SER A 439 0.66 -17.46 -43.64
CA SER A 439 -0.15 -16.79 -42.62
C SER A 439 0.63 -15.64 -41.94
N ARG A 440 1.90 -15.84 -41.59
CA ARG A 440 2.75 -14.75 -41.04
C ARG A 440 2.90 -13.56 -41.99
N ILE A 441 3.10 -13.82 -43.29
CA ILE A 441 3.20 -12.76 -44.31
C ILE A 441 1.87 -12.00 -44.40
N GLU A 442 0.75 -12.72 -44.40
CA GLU A 442 -0.60 -12.13 -44.46
C GLU A 442 -0.90 -11.26 -43.24
N HIS A 443 -0.60 -11.72 -42.01
CA HIS A 443 -0.77 -10.93 -40.80
C HIS A 443 0.06 -9.64 -40.80
N VAL A 444 1.31 -9.70 -41.26
CA VAL A 444 2.18 -8.51 -41.35
C VAL A 444 1.63 -7.51 -42.38
N LYS A 445 1.08 -8.00 -43.50
CA LYS A 445 0.41 -7.15 -44.49
C LYS A 445 -0.86 -6.53 -43.95
N ALA A 446 -1.70 -7.30 -43.26
CA ALA A 446 -2.92 -6.81 -42.63
C ALA A 446 -2.61 -5.71 -41.60
N PHE A 447 -1.60 -5.90 -40.75
CA PHE A 447 -1.16 -4.87 -39.82
C PHE A 447 -0.65 -3.60 -40.53
N ARG A 448 0.12 -3.74 -41.62
CA ARG A 448 0.56 -2.60 -42.44
C ARG A 448 -0.59 -1.81 -43.05
N MET A 449 -1.67 -2.48 -43.46
CA MET A 449 -2.87 -1.82 -43.96
C MET A 449 -3.61 -1.11 -42.82
N TRP A 450 -3.73 -1.76 -41.67
CA TRP A 450 -4.38 -1.19 -40.48
C TRP A 450 -3.73 0.12 -40.02
N VAL A 451 -2.39 0.22 -39.99
CA VAL A 451 -1.69 1.47 -39.62
C VAL A 451 -1.71 2.56 -40.71
N ARG A 452 -2.18 2.25 -41.92
CA ARG A 452 -2.19 3.18 -43.08
C ARG A 452 -3.54 3.83 -43.33
N ASN A 453 -4.64 3.17 -42.98
CA ASN A 453 -5.97 3.72 -43.20
C ASN A 453 -6.23 4.80 -42.12
N ASN A 454 -6.61 6.01 -42.56
CA ASN A 454 -7.01 7.14 -41.70
C ASN A 454 -8.40 6.90 -41.13
#